data_AF-I0WX87-F1
#
_entry.id   AF-I0WX87-F1
#
_cell.length_a   1.000
_cell.length_b   1.000
_cell.length_c   1.000
_cell.angle_alpha   90.00
_cell.angle_beta   90.00
_cell.angle_gamma   90.00
#
_symmetry.space_group_name_H-M   'P 1'
#
loop_
_entity.id
_entity.type
_entity.pdbx_description
1 polymer ?
#
loop_
_entity_poly.entity_id
_entity_poly.type
_entity_poly.pdbx_seq_one_letter_code
_entity_poly.pdbx_strand_id
1 'polypeptide(L)'
;MTDRARSRAELAERLAKKGYSPEIAERVLDRLTEVGLVNDADFAQQWVHSRHTYSGKGKRALALELRRKGIGQEDATEALAQIDSEDERARATELVEKKLRTVSADDRDRAVRRLVSMLARRGFPQGMAFEVVKEQLDRAGAETDGLFDGT
;
A
#
# COMPACT_ATOMS: atom_id res chain seq x y z
N MET A 1 -24.00 12.21 6.03
CA MET A 1 -22.87 11.42 6.57
C MET A 1 -22.12 10.83 5.39
N THR A 2 -20.89 11.26 5.12
CA THR A 2 -20.01 10.55 4.19
C THR A 2 -19.54 9.28 4.90
N ASP A 3 -20.32 8.20 4.81
CA ASP A 3 -20.02 6.98 5.54
C ASP A 3 -18.94 6.20 4.79
N ARG A 4 -17.71 6.36 5.26
CA ARG A 4 -16.58 5.53 4.85
C ARG A 4 -16.77 4.16 5.49
N ALA A 5 -16.60 3.10 4.70
CA ALA A 5 -16.55 1.71 5.17
C ALA A 5 -15.56 1.56 6.34
N ARG A 6 -15.89 0.70 7.31
CA ARG A 6 -15.14 0.45 8.54
C ARG A 6 -15.00 -1.04 8.75
N SER A 7 -13.87 -1.46 9.32
CA SER A 7 -13.73 -2.84 9.78
C SER A 7 -14.61 -3.10 11.00
N ARG A 8 -14.87 -4.37 11.29
CA ARG A 8 -15.55 -4.81 12.50
C ARG A 8 -14.86 -4.27 13.76
N ALA A 9 -13.53 -4.33 13.82
CA ALA A 9 -12.77 -3.82 14.96
C ALA A 9 -12.92 -2.30 15.16
N GLU A 10 -12.95 -1.52 14.07
CA GLU A 10 -13.20 -0.06 14.13
C GLU A 10 -14.63 0.24 14.62
N LEU A 11 -15.61 -0.63 14.31
CA LEU A 11 -16.97 -0.51 14.82
C LEU A 11 -17.06 -0.90 16.31
N ALA A 12 -16.38 -1.97 16.72
CA ALA A 12 -16.29 -2.37 18.12
C ALA A 12 -15.68 -1.26 18.99
N GLU A 13 -14.57 -0.65 18.55
CA GLU A 13 -13.94 0.46 19.25
C GLU A 13 -14.89 1.67 19.38
N ARG A 14 -15.70 1.93 18.35
CA ARG A 14 -16.71 3.01 18.39
C ARG A 14 -17.86 2.72 19.33
N LEU A 15 -18.32 1.47 19.42
CA LEU A 15 -19.36 1.07 20.37
C LEU A 15 -18.84 1.18 21.81
N ALA A 16 -17.60 0.74 22.07
CA ALA A 16 -16.96 0.91 23.37
C ALA A 16 -16.83 2.39 23.76
N LYS A 17 -16.39 3.27 22.84
CA LYS A 17 -16.34 4.72 23.06
C LYS A 17 -17.69 5.36 23.38
N LYS A 18 -18.80 4.72 23.00
CA LYS A 18 -20.17 5.14 23.33
C LYS A 18 -20.70 4.53 24.63
N GLY A 19 -19.90 3.71 25.32
CA GLY A 19 -20.26 3.10 26.61
C GLY A 19 -21.04 1.79 26.50
N TYR A 20 -21.13 1.17 25.32
CA TYR A 20 -21.74 -0.16 25.20
C TYR A 20 -20.79 -1.23 25.76
N SER A 21 -21.35 -2.25 26.43
CA SER A 21 -20.56 -3.37 26.93
C SER A 21 -19.99 -4.21 25.78
N PRO A 22 -18.85 -4.90 25.98
CA PRO A 22 -18.27 -5.77 24.97
C PRO A 22 -19.25 -6.84 24.45
N GLU A 23 -20.04 -7.44 25.33
CA GLU A 23 -20.99 -8.51 24.99
C GLU A 23 -22.14 -7.99 24.11
N ILE A 24 -22.61 -6.76 24.38
CA ILE A 24 -23.62 -6.11 23.53
C ILE A 24 -23.02 -5.78 22.16
N ALA A 25 -21.80 -5.23 22.14
CA ALA A 25 -21.13 -4.86 20.91
C ALA A 25 -20.90 -6.07 20.00
N GLU A 26 -20.38 -7.18 20.53
CA GLU A 26 -20.15 -8.41 19.78
C GLU A 26 -21.44 -8.95 19.16
N ARG A 27 -22.54 -9.09 19.95
CA ARG A 27 -23.82 -9.56 19.40
C ARG A 27 -24.37 -8.69 18.28
N VAL A 28 -24.23 -7.36 18.40
CA VAL A 28 -24.67 -6.44 17.34
C VAL A 28 -23.81 -6.61 16.10
N LEU A 29 -22.49 -6.69 16.25
CA LEU A 29 -21.56 -6.87 15.14
C LEU A 29 -21.74 -8.23 14.46
N ASP A 30 -22.02 -9.30 15.22
CA ASP A 30 -22.39 -10.61 14.69
C ASP A 30 -23.63 -10.50 13.82
N ARG A 31 -24.69 -9.87 14.34
CA ARG A 31 -25.92 -9.70 13.58
C ARG A 31 -25.68 -8.87 12.31
N LEU A 32 -24.88 -7.81 12.38
CA LEU A 32 -24.53 -7.00 11.22
C LEU A 32 -23.68 -7.79 10.20
N THR A 33 -22.84 -8.71 10.67
CA THR A 33 -22.04 -9.59 9.81
C THR A 33 -22.94 -10.62 9.11
N GLU A 34 -23.86 -11.26 9.84
CA GLU A 34 -24.83 -12.22 9.30
C GLU A 34 -25.69 -11.64 8.17
N VAL A 35 -26.08 -10.37 8.28
CA VAL A 35 -26.88 -9.68 7.26
C VAL A 35 -26.04 -8.94 6.21
N GLY A 36 -24.71 -9.10 6.23
CA GLY A 36 -23.79 -8.54 5.24
C GLY A 36 -23.53 -7.04 5.35
N LEU A 37 -23.93 -6.40 6.45
CA LEU A 37 -23.65 -4.97 6.71
C LEU A 37 -22.24 -4.72 7.26
N VAL A 38 -21.60 -5.75 7.82
CA VAL A 38 -20.18 -5.76 8.19
C VAL A 38 -19.51 -6.90 7.46
N ASN A 39 -18.45 -6.60 6.72
CA ASN A 39 -17.70 -7.58 5.95
C ASN A 39 -16.21 -7.18 5.92
N ASP A 40 -15.40 -7.85 6.73
CA ASP A 40 -13.98 -7.54 6.85
C ASP A 40 -13.17 -7.99 5.62
N ALA A 41 -13.60 -9.05 4.92
CA ALA A 41 -12.99 -9.49 3.66
C ALA A 41 -13.16 -8.44 2.55
N ASP A 42 -14.40 -7.98 2.32
CA ASP A 42 -14.70 -6.92 1.35
C ASP A 42 -13.98 -5.60 1.71
N PHE A 43 -14.01 -5.23 3.00
CA PHE A 43 -13.28 -4.09 3.50
C PHE A 43 -11.77 -4.21 3.21
N ALA A 44 -11.16 -5.38 3.45
CA ALA A 44 -9.74 -5.61 3.22
C ALA A 44 -9.37 -5.50 1.74
N GLN A 45 -10.20 -6.06 0.85
CA GLN A 45 -10.01 -5.99 -0.60
C GLN A 45 -10.03 -4.53 -1.09
N GLN A 46 -11.06 -3.77 -0.70
CA GLN A 46 -11.18 -2.34 -1.04
C GLN A 46 -10.04 -1.51 -0.45
N TRP A 47 -9.62 -1.82 0.78
CA TRP A 47 -8.50 -1.15 1.44
C TRP A 47 -7.21 -1.33 0.64
N VAL A 48 -6.86 -2.57 0.31
CA VAL A 48 -5.65 -2.90 -0.44
C VAL A 48 -5.68 -2.24 -1.81
N HIS A 49 -6.76 -2.40 -2.57
CA HIS A 49 -6.90 -1.82 -3.90
C HIS A 49 -6.72 -0.28 -3.87
N SER A 50 -7.41 0.41 -2.96
CA SER A 50 -7.33 1.86 -2.82
C SER A 50 -5.90 2.33 -2.46
N ARG A 51 -5.27 1.65 -1.50
CA ARG A 51 -3.95 2.06 -0.98
C ARG A 51 -2.82 1.72 -1.93
N HIS A 52 -2.90 0.60 -2.64
CA HIS A 52 -1.95 0.26 -3.70
C HIS A 52 -2.02 1.29 -4.84
N THR A 53 -3.23 1.51 -5.37
CA THR A 53 -3.49 2.39 -6.53
C THR A 53 -3.20 3.86 -6.22
N TYR A 54 -3.85 4.42 -5.20
CA TYR A 54 -3.82 5.88 -4.99
C TYR A 54 -2.73 6.34 -4.03
N SER A 55 -2.27 5.46 -3.13
CA SER A 55 -1.25 5.81 -2.13
C SER A 55 0.14 5.23 -2.40
N GLY A 56 0.26 4.32 -3.39
CA GLY A 56 1.53 3.69 -3.75
C GLY A 56 2.13 2.89 -2.60
N LYS A 57 1.31 2.12 -1.89
CA LYS A 57 1.73 1.25 -0.79
C LYS A 57 2.02 -0.16 -1.31
N GLY A 58 3.17 -0.72 -0.95
CA GLY A 58 3.51 -2.12 -1.20
C GLY A 58 2.92 -3.06 -0.14
N LYS A 59 2.96 -4.36 -0.41
CA LYS A 59 2.29 -5.41 0.36
C LYS A 59 2.63 -5.39 1.85
N ARG A 60 3.90 -5.14 2.22
CA ARG A 60 4.31 -5.13 3.64
C ARG A 60 3.66 -3.99 4.43
N ALA A 61 3.53 -2.82 3.81
CA ALA A 61 2.86 -1.70 4.47
C ALA A 61 1.35 -1.95 4.59
N LEU A 62 0.75 -2.53 3.54
CA LEU A 62 -0.66 -2.88 3.51
C LEU A 62 -1.01 -3.93 4.58
N ALA A 63 -0.20 -4.98 4.71
CA ALA A 63 -0.36 -6.00 5.76
C ALA A 63 -0.37 -5.38 7.17
N LEU A 64 0.53 -4.43 7.43
CA LEU A 64 0.58 -3.73 8.71
C LEU A 64 -0.65 -2.82 8.92
N GLU A 65 -1.13 -2.17 7.86
CA GLU A 65 -2.34 -1.35 7.93
C GLU A 65 -3.59 -2.19 8.20
N LEU A 66 -3.75 -3.33 7.52
CA LEU A 66 -4.85 -4.28 7.75
C LEU A 66 -4.84 -4.82 9.18
N ARG A 67 -3.67 -5.24 9.68
CA ARG A 67 -3.52 -5.68 11.08
C ARG A 67 -3.92 -4.59 12.08
N ARG A 68 -3.51 -3.33 11.85
CA ARG A 68 -3.90 -2.20 12.72
C ARG A 68 -5.40 -1.92 12.69
N LYS A 69 -6.08 -2.35 11.64
CA LYS A 69 -7.53 -2.26 11.48
C LYS A 69 -8.27 -3.46 12.03
N GLY A 70 -7.56 -4.40 12.65
CA GLY A 70 -8.14 -5.61 13.24
C GLY A 70 -8.63 -6.61 12.20
N ILE A 71 -8.18 -6.52 10.94
CA ILE A 71 -8.52 -7.51 9.92
C ILE A 71 -7.80 -8.83 10.23
N GLY A 72 -8.56 -9.92 10.15
CA GLY A 72 -8.06 -11.27 10.37
C GLY A 72 -6.94 -11.65 9.39
N GLN A 73 -6.09 -12.60 9.79
CA GLN A 73 -4.96 -13.01 8.96
C GLN A 73 -5.39 -13.63 7.62
N GLU A 74 -6.50 -14.36 7.60
CA GLU A 74 -7.07 -14.98 6.41
C GLU A 74 -7.53 -13.92 5.40
N ASP A 75 -8.47 -13.06 5.79
CA ASP A 75 -8.95 -11.93 4.98
C ASP A 75 -7.80 -11.03 4.49
N ALA A 76 -6.81 -10.77 5.34
CA ALA A 76 -5.65 -9.97 4.97
C ALA A 76 -4.77 -10.68 3.93
N THR A 77 -4.60 -12.00 4.04
CA THR A 77 -3.81 -12.79 3.09
C THR A 77 -4.49 -12.82 1.74
N GLU A 78 -5.79 -13.09 1.71
CA GLU A 78 -6.60 -13.09 0.48
C GLU A 78 -6.60 -11.72 -0.19
N ALA A 79 -6.86 -10.65 0.58
CA ALA A 79 -6.84 -9.29 0.07
C ALA A 79 -5.46 -8.83 -0.40
N LEU A 80 -4.35 -9.42 0.06
CA LEU A 80 -3.01 -9.10 -0.43
C LEU A 80 -2.61 -9.95 -1.65
N ALA A 81 -3.25 -11.09 -1.86
CA ALA A 81 -2.98 -11.99 -2.97
C ALA A 81 -3.43 -11.40 -4.33
N GLN A 82 -4.36 -10.43 -4.33
CA GLN A 82 -4.79 -9.71 -5.53
C GLN A 82 -3.72 -8.78 -6.13
N ILE A 83 -2.63 -8.52 -5.40
CA ILE A 83 -1.44 -7.86 -5.95
C ILE A 83 -0.47 -9.01 -6.20
N ASP A 84 0.01 -9.21 -7.41
CA ASP A 84 1.10 -10.16 -7.63
C ASP A 84 2.49 -9.47 -7.56
N SER A 85 3.56 -10.20 -7.85
CA SER A 85 4.90 -9.60 -7.85
C SER A 85 5.13 -8.63 -9.01
N GLU A 86 4.45 -8.82 -10.14
CA GLU A 86 4.56 -7.97 -11.32
C GLU A 86 3.82 -6.65 -11.08
N ASP A 87 2.62 -6.69 -10.51
CA ASP A 87 1.85 -5.52 -10.07
C ASP A 87 2.66 -4.66 -9.09
N GLU A 88 3.26 -5.30 -8.09
CA GLU A 88 4.06 -4.62 -7.07
C GLU A 88 5.32 -3.98 -7.70
N ARG A 89 5.96 -4.68 -8.66
CA ARG A 89 7.11 -4.14 -9.40
C ARG A 89 6.70 -2.96 -10.29
N ALA A 90 5.62 -3.10 -11.06
CA ALA A 90 5.10 -2.05 -11.94
C ALA A 90 4.78 -0.79 -11.14
N ARG A 91 4.12 -0.95 -9.98
CA ARG A 91 3.82 0.18 -9.09
C ARG A 91 5.08 0.83 -8.53
N ALA A 92 6.10 0.06 -8.16
CA ALA A 92 7.38 0.60 -7.72
C ALA A 92 8.06 1.41 -8.84
N THR A 93 8.04 0.91 -10.08
CA THR A 93 8.60 1.57 -11.26
C THR A 93 7.94 2.94 -11.49
N GLU A 94 6.62 3.00 -11.55
CA GLU A 94 5.87 4.25 -11.73
C GLU A 94 6.21 5.31 -10.66
N LEU A 95 6.36 4.87 -9.40
CA LEU A 95 6.71 5.74 -8.29
C LEU A 95 8.13 6.31 -8.44
N VAL A 96 9.07 5.51 -8.94
CA VAL A 96 10.45 5.93 -9.19
C VAL A 96 10.52 6.88 -10.37
N GLU A 97 9.91 6.53 -11.51
CA GLU A 97 9.83 7.38 -12.71
C GLU A 97 9.25 8.76 -12.37
N LYS A 98 8.11 8.78 -11.67
CA LYS A 98 7.50 10.03 -11.21
C LYS A 98 8.43 10.84 -10.32
N LYS A 99 9.23 10.17 -9.48
CA LYS A 99 10.13 10.86 -8.56
C LYS A 99 11.36 11.43 -9.27
N LEU A 100 11.90 10.71 -10.26
CA LEU A 100 13.04 11.15 -11.09
C LEU A 100 12.74 12.43 -11.86
N ARG A 101 11.48 12.68 -12.26
CA ARG A 101 11.04 13.98 -12.82
C ARG A 101 11.30 15.19 -11.92
N THR A 102 11.56 14.98 -10.63
CA THR A 102 11.73 16.03 -9.62
C THR A 102 13.05 15.92 -8.84
N VAL A 103 13.87 14.91 -9.12
CA VAL A 103 15.12 14.64 -8.39
C VAL A 103 16.23 14.56 -9.41
N SER A 104 17.21 15.46 -9.30
CA SER A 104 18.44 15.37 -10.10
C SER A 104 19.14 14.02 -9.85
N ALA A 105 19.58 13.40 -10.92
CA ALA A 105 20.31 12.14 -10.93
C ALA A 105 21.84 12.33 -10.96
N ASP A 106 22.32 13.58 -10.88
CA ASP A 106 23.74 13.93 -11.04
C ASP A 106 24.63 13.25 -9.98
N ASP A 107 24.08 12.99 -8.80
CA ASP A 107 24.68 12.13 -7.76
C ASP A 107 23.90 10.81 -7.68
N ARG A 108 24.34 9.84 -8.48
CA ARG A 108 23.69 8.53 -8.62
C ARG A 108 23.56 7.80 -7.27
N ASP A 109 24.60 7.80 -6.45
CA ASP A 109 24.58 7.12 -5.14
C ASP A 109 23.59 7.74 -4.17
N ARG A 110 23.47 9.08 -4.20
CA ARG A 110 22.45 9.79 -3.42
C ARG A 110 21.05 9.50 -3.94
N ALA A 111 20.87 9.46 -5.26
CA ALA A 111 19.59 9.14 -5.88
C ALA A 111 19.14 7.71 -5.50
N VAL A 112 20.02 6.71 -5.61
CA VAL A 112 19.75 5.33 -5.18
C VAL A 112 19.29 5.28 -3.73
N ARG A 113 20.09 5.83 -2.81
CA ARG A 113 19.76 5.83 -1.37
C ARG A 113 18.39 6.48 -1.10
N ARG A 114 18.10 7.60 -1.74
CA ARG A 114 16.85 8.35 -1.55
C ARG A 114 15.63 7.57 -2.07
N LEU A 115 15.73 6.98 -3.26
CA LEU A 115 14.64 6.27 -3.92
C LEU A 115 14.37 4.90 -3.29
N VAL A 116 15.40 4.13 -2.97
CA VAL A 116 15.25 2.86 -2.23
C VAL A 116 14.62 3.12 -0.86
N SER A 117 15.08 4.14 -0.13
CA SER A 117 14.48 4.51 1.16
C SER A 117 13.02 4.95 1.02
N MET A 118 12.66 5.59 -0.10
CA MET A 118 11.29 5.98 -0.41
C MET A 118 10.38 4.76 -0.59
N LEU A 119 10.83 3.76 -1.34
CA LEU A 119 10.09 2.51 -1.58
C LEU A 119 10.02 1.65 -0.30
N ALA A 120 11.10 1.56 0.48
CA ALA A 120 11.11 0.85 1.75
C ALA A 120 10.07 1.41 2.74
N ARG A 121 9.97 2.74 2.90
CA ARG A 121 8.93 3.39 3.71
C ARG A 121 7.51 3.18 3.18
N ARG A 122 7.37 2.84 1.90
CA ARG A 122 6.10 2.48 1.26
C ARG A 122 5.78 0.99 1.37
N GLY A 123 6.70 0.17 1.86
CA GLY A 123 6.47 -1.25 2.12
C GLY A 123 6.84 -2.19 0.99
N PHE A 124 7.61 -1.72 -0.01
CA PHE A 124 8.12 -2.58 -1.07
C PHE A 124 9.29 -3.45 -0.56
N PRO A 125 9.44 -4.69 -1.05
CA PRO A 125 10.58 -5.54 -0.74
C PRO A 125 11.91 -4.87 -1.11
N GLN A 126 12.93 -5.01 -0.26
CA GLN A 126 14.21 -4.32 -0.44
C GLN A 126 14.93 -4.70 -1.73
N GLY A 127 14.93 -6.00 -2.10
CA GLY A 127 15.55 -6.47 -3.35
C GLY A 127 14.91 -5.82 -4.57
N MET A 128 13.58 -5.93 -4.69
CA MET A 128 12.80 -5.30 -5.75
C MET A 128 13.02 -3.78 -5.79
N ALA A 129 13.02 -3.11 -4.64
CA ALA A 129 13.25 -1.66 -4.57
C ALA A 129 14.62 -1.27 -5.12
N PHE A 130 15.67 -2.04 -4.84
CA PHE A 130 17.01 -1.78 -5.36
C PHE A 130 17.08 -2.01 -6.88
N GLU A 131 16.54 -3.13 -7.36
CA GLU A 131 16.52 -3.47 -8.79
C GLU A 131 15.80 -2.41 -9.62
N VAL A 132 14.56 -2.06 -9.24
CA VAL A 132 13.76 -1.05 -9.94
C VAL A 132 14.47 0.29 -9.97
N VAL A 133 15.04 0.72 -8.84
CA VAL A 133 15.75 2.01 -8.78
C VAL A 133 16.98 2.02 -9.68
N LYS A 134 17.75 0.94 -9.68
CA LYS A 134 18.94 0.82 -10.54
C LYS A 134 18.55 0.90 -12.01
N GLU A 135 17.56 0.10 -12.43
CA GLU A 135 17.05 0.07 -13.81
C GLU A 135 16.54 1.43 -14.28
N GLN A 136 15.79 2.15 -13.44
CA GLN A 136 15.27 3.47 -13.82
C GLN A 136 16.35 4.55 -13.89
N LEU A 137 17.38 4.48 -13.05
CA LEU A 137 18.52 5.39 -13.13
C LEU A 137 19.39 5.11 -14.36
N ASP A 138 19.59 3.84 -14.72
CA ASP A 138 20.30 3.46 -15.95
C ASP A 138 19.55 3.97 -17.19
N ARG A 139 18.23 3.82 -17.22
CA ARG A 139 17.38 4.36 -18.30
C ARG A 139 17.47 5.89 -18.38
N ALA A 140 17.34 6.59 -17.27
CA ALA A 140 17.42 8.05 -17.24
C ALA A 140 18.79 8.58 -17.69
N GLY A 141 19.88 7.88 -17.35
CA GLY A 141 21.23 8.23 -17.81
C GLY A 141 21.44 8.01 -19.31
N ALA A 142 20.92 6.91 -19.86
CA ALA A 142 20.99 6.64 -21.29
C ALA A 142 20.19 7.66 -22.13
N GLU A 143 19.04 8.13 -21.63
CA GLU A 143 18.25 9.19 -22.27
C GLU A 143 18.99 10.54 -22.28
N THR A 144 19.76 10.86 -21.23
CA THR A 144 20.58 12.07 -21.22
C THR A 144 21.74 11.98 -22.20
N ASP A 145 22.47 10.86 -22.25
CA ASP A 145 23.63 10.70 -23.14
C ASP A 145 23.23 10.77 -24.63
N GLY A 146 22.10 10.15 -25.01
CA GLY A 146 21.57 10.21 -26.38
C GLY A 146 21.09 11.59 -26.84
N LEU A 147 20.82 12.52 -25.92
CA LEU A 147 20.44 13.90 -26.24
C LEU A 147 21.67 14.78 -26.58
N PHE A 148 22.85 14.42 -26.09
CA PHE A 148 24.10 15.16 -26.32
C PHE A 148 24.86 14.71 -27.58
N ASP A 149 24.68 13.47 -28.03
CA ASP A 149 25.34 12.92 -29.24
C ASP A 149 24.67 13.30 -30.58
N GLY A 150 23.64 14.16 -30.56
CA GLY A 150 22.80 14.50 -31.72
C GLY A 150 22.97 15.91 -32.33
N THR A 151 24.00 16.68 -31.97
CA THR A 151 24.29 18.04 -32.52
C THR A 151 25.63 18.08 -33.22
#